data_AF-A0A7N5JEP9-F1
#
_entry.id   AF-A0A7N5JEP9-F1
#
_cell.length_a   1.000
_cell.length_b   1.000
_cell.length_c   1.000
_cell.angle_alpha   90.00
_cell.angle_beta   90.00
_cell.angle_gamma   90.00
#
_symmetry.space_group_name_H-M   'P 1'
#
loop_
_entity.id
_entity.type
_entity.pdbx_description
1 polymer ?
#
loop_
_entity_poly.entity_id
_entity_poly.type
_entity_poly.pdbx_seq_one_letter_code
_entity_poly.pdbx_strand_id
1 'polypeptide(L)'
;MPPNLSGYYRFVSQDNMENYLRALDINVALRKLVCLLKPDKEIIHTGDHMTIRTLTSLRNYIMDFDLGVEFEEDLGPVDGRKCQTTTQTR
;
A
#
# COMPACT_ATOMS: atom_id res chain seq x y z
N MET A 1 -17.01 5.18 17.87
CA MET A 1 -17.00 5.33 16.39
C MET A 1 -15.71 4.70 15.89
N PRO A 2 -15.74 3.88 14.84
CA PRO A 2 -14.52 3.46 14.18
C PRO A 2 -13.71 4.69 13.75
N PRO A 3 -12.37 4.64 13.74
CA PRO A 3 -11.56 5.75 13.28
C PRO A 3 -11.81 6.01 11.79
N ASN A 4 -12.19 7.24 11.44
CA ASN A 4 -12.16 7.71 10.06
C ASN A 4 -10.71 8.04 9.69
N LEU A 5 -10.18 7.33 8.68
CA LEU A 5 -8.78 7.47 8.23
C LEU A 5 -8.64 8.42 7.03
N SER A 6 -9.71 9.12 6.65
CA SER A 6 -9.69 10.00 5.49
C SER A 6 -8.67 11.13 5.66
N GLY A 7 -7.85 11.36 4.64
CA GLY A 7 -6.84 12.42 4.67
C GLY A 7 -5.72 12.24 3.65
N TYR A 8 -4.85 13.25 3.62
CA TYR A 8 -3.60 13.23 2.86
C TYR A 8 -2.41 13.17 3.84
N TYR A 9 -1.57 12.15 3.68
CA TYR A 9 -0.45 11.84 4.55
C TYR A 9 0.84 11.93 3.76
N ARG A 10 1.73 12.83 4.19
CA ARG A 10 3.05 12.98 3.58
C ARG A 10 4.04 11.99 4.16
N PHE A 11 4.91 11.48 3.31
CA PHE A 11 6.03 10.65 3.73
C PHE A 11 6.92 11.38 4.74
N VAL A 12 7.26 10.72 5.85
CA VAL A 12 8.21 11.23 6.86
C VAL A 12 9.48 10.38 6.84
N SER A 13 9.33 9.07 7.05
CA SER A 13 10.43 8.12 7.10
C SER A 13 9.94 6.73 6.73
N GLN A 14 10.90 5.85 6.40
CA GLN A 14 10.70 4.42 6.30
C GLN A 14 11.86 3.72 7.00
N ASP A 15 11.56 2.65 7.71
CA ASP A 15 12.56 1.82 8.37
C ASP A 15 12.49 0.40 7.81
N ASN A 16 13.65 -0.25 7.68
CA ASN A 16 13.77 -1.64 7.23
C ASN A 16 13.16 -1.99 5.84
N MET A 17 12.85 -1.00 5.00
CA MET A 17 12.17 -1.21 3.70
C MET A 17 12.95 -2.14 2.76
N GLU A 18 14.28 -2.03 2.71
CA GLU A 18 15.07 -2.89 1.82
C GLU A 18 14.95 -4.38 2.19
N ASN A 19 14.95 -4.71 3.49
CA ASN A 19 14.84 -6.08 3.95
C ASN A 19 13.43 -6.62 3.73
N TYR A 20 12.40 -5.79 3.91
CA TYR A 20 11.01 -6.14 3.55
C TYR A 20 10.90 -6.51 2.07
N LEU A 21 11.38 -5.65 1.16
CA LEU A 21 11.34 -5.93 -0.27
C LEU A 21 12.21 -7.13 -0.67
N ARG A 22 13.30 -7.39 0.05
CA ARG A 22 14.15 -8.58 -0.15
C ARG A 22 13.40 -9.86 0.20
N ALA A 23 12.64 -9.86 1.30
CA ALA A 23 11.82 -11.01 1.71
C ALA A 23 10.68 -11.30 0.72
N LEU A 24 10.27 -10.30 -0.07
CA LEU A 24 9.34 -10.46 -1.19
C LEU A 24 10.00 -10.91 -2.49
N ASP A 25 11.29 -11.29 -2.48
CA ASP A 25 12.07 -11.68 -3.67
C ASP A 25 12.17 -10.60 -4.76
N ILE A 26 11.95 -9.32 -4.42
CA ILE A 26 12.08 -8.22 -5.37
C ILE A 26 13.56 -8.05 -5.74
N ASN A 27 13.89 -7.93 -7.02
CA ASN A 27 15.27 -7.82 -7.47
C ASN A 27 16.01 -6.58 -6.93
N VAL A 28 17.33 -6.68 -6.77
CA VAL A 28 18.17 -5.66 -6.12
C VAL A 28 17.99 -4.25 -6.72
N ALA A 29 17.89 -4.14 -8.05
CA ALA A 29 17.78 -2.85 -8.72
C ALA A 29 16.44 -2.16 -8.38
N LEU A 30 15.33 -2.91 -8.45
CA LEU A 30 14.01 -2.39 -8.10
C LEU A 30 13.93 -2.02 -6.61
N ARG A 31 14.52 -2.82 -5.71
CA ARG A 31 14.56 -2.48 -4.27
C ARG A 31 15.25 -1.16 -4.01
N LYS A 32 16.41 -0.92 -4.62
CA LYS A 32 17.15 0.34 -4.47
C LYS A 32 16.33 1.54 -4.96
N LEU A 33 15.62 1.38 -6.08
CA LEU A 33 14.75 2.44 -6.61
C LEU A 33 13.59 2.75 -5.65
N VAL A 34 12.89 1.73 -5.16
CA VAL A 34 11.77 1.89 -4.23
C VAL A 34 12.23 2.53 -2.91
N CYS A 35 13.39 2.15 -2.39
CA CYS A 35 13.95 2.75 -1.17
C CYS A 35 14.28 4.26 -1.30
N LEU A 36 14.37 4.80 -2.52
CA LEU A 36 14.56 6.24 -2.76
C LEU A 36 13.23 6.99 -2.88
N LEU A 37 12.11 6.28 -3.08
CA LEU A 37 10.79 6.89 -3.18
C LEU A 37 10.35 7.41 -1.81
N LYS A 38 9.55 8.49 -1.85
CA LYS A 38 8.90 9.10 -0.70
C LYS A 38 7.39 9.05 -0.94
N PRO A 39 6.75 7.88 -0.75
CA PRO A 39 5.35 7.69 -1.09
C PRO A 39 4.43 8.49 -0.16
N ASP A 40 3.62 9.37 -0.73
CA ASP A 40 2.49 9.98 -0.02
C ASP A 40 1.28 9.03 -0.04
N LYS A 41 0.32 9.23 0.86
CA LYS A 41 -0.93 8.48 0.88
C LYS A 41 -2.13 9.41 0.88
N GLU A 42 -3.08 9.13 -0.01
CA GLU A 42 -4.42 9.70 0.05
C GLU A 42 -5.40 8.57 0.41
N ILE A 43 -6.17 8.78 1.48
CA ILE A 43 -7.14 7.81 1.99
C ILE A 43 -8.52 8.42 1.95
N ILE A 44 -9.48 7.67 1.42
CA ILE A 44 -10.92 7.97 1.47
C ILE A 44 -11.58 6.81 2.21
N HIS A 45 -12.21 7.08 3.35
CA HIS A 45 -12.85 6.08 4.20
C HIS A 45 -14.31 6.48 4.43
N THR A 46 -15.24 5.76 3.80
CA THR A 46 -16.68 6.03 3.82
C THR A 46 -17.45 4.81 4.29
N GLY A 47 -17.90 4.81 5.54
CA GLY A 47 -18.51 3.63 6.14
C GLY A 47 -17.51 2.47 6.16
N ASP A 48 -17.87 1.35 5.57
CA ASP A 48 -16.99 0.18 5.46
C ASP A 48 -16.14 0.17 4.17
N HIS A 49 -16.34 1.13 3.27
CA HIS A 49 -15.60 1.22 2.02
C HIS A 49 -14.36 2.10 2.19
N MET A 50 -13.21 1.63 1.72
CA MET A 50 -11.95 2.36 1.81
C MET A 50 -11.12 2.27 0.52
N THR A 51 -10.72 3.45 0.03
CA THR A 51 -9.73 3.59 -1.03
C THR A 51 -8.43 4.14 -0.45
N ILE A 52 -7.32 3.43 -0.65
CA ILE A 52 -5.96 3.88 -0.27
C ILE A 52 -5.13 4.06 -1.54
N ARG A 53 -4.73 5.30 -1.83
CA ARG A 53 -3.83 5.63 -2.92
C ARG A 53 -2.43 5.85 -2.36
N THR A 54 -1.51 4.97 -2.67
CA THR A 54 -0.07 5.18 -2.46
C THR A 54 0.51 5.87 -3.69
N LEU A 55 0.93 7.11 -3.51
CA LEU A 55 1.34 8.03 -4.58
C LEU A 55 2.86 8.10 -4.65
N THR A 56 3.45 7.79 -5.81
CA THR A 56 4.90 7.89 -6.02
C THR A 56 5.22 8.55 -7.34
N SER A 57 6.48 8.99 -7.53
CA SER A 57 6.95 9.55 -8.80
C SER A 57 7.09 8.51 -9.93
N LEU A 58 7.13 7.22 -9.59
CA LEU A 58 7.35 6.15 -10.57
C LEU A 58 6.03 5.49 -10.98
N ARG A 59 5.28 4.98 -10.00
CA ARG A 59 4.02 4.26 -10.20
C ARG A 59 3.17 4.33 -8.94
N ASN A 60 1.90 4.65 -9.12
CA ASN A 60 0.95 4.64 -8.02
C ASN A 60 0.42 3.23 -7.77
N TYR A 61 0.09 2.94 -6.52
CA TYR A 61 -0.60 1.72 -6.11
C TYR A 61 -1.91 2.10 -5.43
N ILE A 62 -3.02 1.53 -5.89
CA ILE A 62 -4.36 1.87 -5.42
C ILE A 62 -4.99 0.59 -4.88
N MET A 63 -5.40 0.64 -3.62
CA MET A 63 -6.27 -0.36 -3.01
C MET A 63 -7.67 0.24 -2.93
N ASP A 64 -8.68 -0.56 -3.28
CA ASP A 64 -10.08 -0.15 -3.25
C ASP A 64 -10.92 -1.36 -2.81
N PHE A 65 -11.47 -1.31 -1.60
CA PHE A 65 -12.02 -2.50 -0.94
C PHE A 65 -13.06 -2.16 0.13
N ASP A 66 -13.84 -3.17 0.50
CA ASP A 66 -14.74 -3.15 1.64
C ASP A 66 -14.10 -3.87 2.84
N LEU A 67 -14.22 -3.28 4.03
CA LEU A 67 -13.71 -3.87 5.27
C LEU A 67 -14.42 -5.20 5.57
N GLY A 68 -13.65 -6.20 5.98
CA GLY A 68 -14.15 -7.53 6.33
C GLY A 68 -14.51 -8.42 5.15
N VAL A 69 -14.38 -7.94 3.91
CA VAL A 69 -14.63 -8.70 2.68
C VAL A 69 -13.31 -9.12 2.06
N GLU A 70 -13.15 -10.41 1.76
CA GLU A 70 -11.99 -10.93 1.04
C GLU A 70 -12.03 -10.49 -0.43
N PHE A 71 -10.89 -10.04 -0.96
CA PHE A 71 -10.75 -9.67 -2.36
C PHE A 71 -9.41 -10.13 -2.95
N GLU A 72 -9.37 -10.29 -4.27
CA GLU A 72 -8.11 -10.54 -4.97
C GLU A 72 -7.35 -9.21 -5.14
N GLU A 73 -6.23 -9.08 -4.43
CA GLU A 73 -5.31 -7.96 -4.52
C GLU A 73 -4.25 -8.21 -5.59
N ASP A 74 -4.25 -7.40 -6.65
CA ASP A 74 -3.22 -7.44 -7.70
C ASP A 74 -1.99 -6.61 -7.30
N LEU A 75 -0.95 -7.31 -6.84
CA LEU A 75 0.34 -6.75 -6.47
C LEU A 75 1.33 -6.73 -7.65
N GLY A 76 0.85 -6.84 -8.89
CA GLY A 76 1.61 -6.63 -10.13
C GLY A 76 2.49 -5.38 -10.13
N PRO A 77 2.03 -4.21 -9.63
CA PRO A 77 2.85 -3.00 -9.49
C PRO A 77 3.97 -3.09 -8.45
N VAL A 78 3.91 -4.05 -7.53
CA VAL A 78 4.79 -4.17 -6.36
C VAL A 78 5.78 -5.32 -6.55
N ASP A 79 5.27 -6.55 -6.66
CA ASP A 79 6.06 -7.78 -6.66
C ASP A 79 5.61 -8.82 -7.70
N GLY A 80 4.56 -8.54 -8.48
CA GLY A 80 4.08 -9.44 -9.53
C GLY A 80 3.08 -10.51 -9.06
N ARG A 81 2.71 -10.53 -7.78
CA ARG A 81 1.83 -11.56 -7.21
C ARG A 81 0.36 -11.12 -7.18
N LYS A 82 -0.51 -12.10 -6.90
CA LYS A 82 -1.90 -11.89 -6.52
C LYS A 82 -2.14 -12.53 -5.16
N CYS A 83 -2.84 -11.84 -4.27
CA CYS A 83 -3.15 -12.31 -2.93
C CYS A 83 -4.66 -12.30 -2.70
N GLN A 84 -5.16 -13.23 -1.87
CA GLN A 84 -6.48 -13.10 -1.27
C GLN A 84 -6.30 -12.33 0.03
N THR A 85 -6.80 -11.10 0.07
CA THR A 85 -6.56 -10.14 1.14
C THR A 85 -7.87 -9.81 1.83
N THR A 86 -7.87 -9.82 3.16
CA THR A 86 -8.99 -9.35 3.99
C THR A 86 -8.49 -8.25 4.92
N THR A 87 -9.13 -7.09 4.91
CA THR A 87 -8.76 -5.94 5.75
C THR A 87 -9.77 -5.77 6.89
N GLN A 88 -9.28 -5.32 8.06
CA GLN A 88 -10.12 -5.07 9.24
C GLN A 88 -9.57 -3.88 10.02
N THR A 89 -10.45 -3.04 10.56
CA THR A 89 -10.08 -1.99 11.53
C THR A 89 -10.08 -2.60 12.94
N ARG A 90 -9.04 -2.33 13.73
CA ARG A 90 -9.03 -2.64 15.18
C ARG A 90 -9.94 -1.72 15.97
#